data_AF-A0A8T5UAW7-F1
#
_entry.id   AF-A0A8T5UAW7-F1
#
_cell.length_a   1.000
_cell.length_b   1.000
_cell.length_c   1.000
_cell.angle_alpha   90.00
_cell.angle_beta   90.00
_cell.angle_gamma   90.00
#
_symmetry.space_group_name_H-M   'P 1'
#
loop_
_entity.id
_entity.type
_entity.pdbx_description
1 polymer ?
#
loop_
_entity_poly.entity_id
_entity_poly.type
_entity_poly.pdbx_seq_one_letter_code
_entity_poly.pdbx_strand_id
1 'polypeptide(L)'
;LVQSINELVRKPSKIGARLHSKGIESIRNVGQGVNAGIWPSINGTLIWALSLVDGQMGWDEWKKNTLAYHAENFPDVWYGIWSGPDTYNSDLSKYPGQTVFDEGLISGEAEIADGEEHLGHVGTAWTDFPVFNLHPHAWPLYDVTRLIGINFTPEGAELKPTVPRDSYKFSSSLIGLEKTQNGYSGWYNPVKEDTWKLSLELSNRELEKIDSVLINGNEKEFIIEGSHIFLTGESKLNKPLSWQIRFK
;
A
#
# COMPACT_ATOMS: atom_id res chain seq x y z
N LEU A 1 -12.19 5.15 -16.11
CA LEU A 1 -10.75 5.24 -15.78
C LEU A 1 -10.28 4.08 -14.89
N VAL A 2 -10.75 3.96 -13.64
CA VAL A 2 -10.30 2.91 -12.69
C VAL A 2 -10.42 1.50 -13.29
N GLN A 3 -11.53 1.18 -13.95
CA GLN A 3 -11.71 -0.09 -14.65
C GLN A 3 -10.61 -0.34 -15.70
N SER A 4 -10.27 0.67 -16.51
CA SER A 4 -9.22 0.54 -17.53
C SER A 4 -7.84 0.32 -16.89
N ILE A 5 -7.53 1.02 -15.78
CA ILE A 5 -6.29 0.78 -15.02
C ILE A 5 -6.27 -0.67 -14.50
N ASN A 6 -7.38 -1.11 -13.92
CA ASN A 6 -7.51 -2.46 -13.39
C ASN A 6 -7.29 -3.54 -14.46
N GLU A 7 -8.00 -3.47 -15.58
CA GLU A 7 -7.94 -4.50 -16.63
C GLU A 7 -6.66 -4.43 -17.45
N LEU A 8 -6.11 -3.23 -17.69
CA LEU A 8 -5.02 -3.06 -18.65
C LEU A 8 -3.63 -3.03 -18.03
N VAL A 9 -3.48 -2.68 -16.74
CA VAL A 9 -2.15 -2.57 -16.13
C VAL A 9 -1.99 -3.27 -14.78
N ARG A 10 -3.06 -3.46 -14.01
CA ARG A 10 -2.98 -4.16 -12.71
C ARG A 10 -3.17 -5.66 -12.82
N LYS A 11 -4.28 -6.10 -13.41
CA LYS A 11 -4.62 -7.53 -13.52
C LYS A 11 -3.65 -8.36 -14.36
N PRO A 12 -3.15 -7.87 -15.52
CA PRO A 12 -2.23 -8.66 -16.33
C PRO A 12 -0.89 -8.94 -15.64
N SER A 13 -0.45 -8.03 -14.76
CA SER A 13 0.80 -8.19 -14.03
C SER A 13 0.63 -9.02 -12.75
N LYS A 14 1.58 -9.93 -12.52
CA LYS A 14 1.65 -10.71 -11.28
C LYS A 14 2.12 -9.87 -10.09
N ILE A 15 3.00 -8.90 -10.33
CA ILE A 15 3.60 -8.02 -9.31
C ILE A 15 3.43 -6.57 -9.73
N GLY A 16 2.94 -5.74 -8.81
CA GLY A 16 2.51 -4.36 -9.08
C GLY A 16 1.70 -4.11 -10.36
N ALA A 17 1.37 -2.86 -10.62
CA ALA A 17 0.88 -2.37 -11.89
C ALA A 17 2.05 -1.93 -12.77
N ARG A 18 1.96 -2.24 -14.05
CA ARG A 18 2.88 -1.71 -15.07
C ARG A 18 2.55 -0.27 -15.44
N LEU A 19 3.54 0.52 -15.86
CA LEU A 19 3.34 1.91 -16.27
C LEU A 19 2.42 2.07 -17.50
N HIS A 20 2.45 1.10 -18.42
CA HIS A 20 1.73 1.16 -19.69
C HIS A 20 1.03 -0.15 -19.99
N SER A 21 -0.10 -0.10 -20.70
CA SER A 21 -0.84 -1.29 -21.11
C SER A 21 -0.14 -2.12 -22.19
N LYS A 22 0.86 -1.55 -22.86
CA LYS A 22 1.71 -2.18 -23.87
C LYS A 22 3.08 -1.53 -23.88
N GLY A 23 4.06 -2.20 -24.45
CA GLY A 23 5.35 -1.58 -24.78
C GLY A 23 5.19 -0.49 -25.83
N ILE A 24 6.03 0.53 -25.75
CA ILE A 24 6.16 1.59 -26.75
C ILE A 24 7.28 1.19 -27.70
N GLU A 25 6.95 0.99 -28.99
CA GLU A 25 7.88 0.46 -30.01
C GLU A 25 9.15 1.30 -30.19
N SER A 26 9.04 2.62 -30.02
CA SER A 26 10.17 3.54 -30.15
C SER A 26 11.09 3.58 -28.93
N ILE A 27 10.75 2.88 -27.85
CA ILE A 27 11.56 2.80 -26.63
C ILE A 27 12.11 1.37 -26.54
N ARG A 28 13.40 1.23 -26.28
CA ARG A 28 14.04 -0.08 -26.09
C ARG A 28 13.47 -0.80 -24.84
N ASN A 29 13.76 -2.09 -24.71
CA ASN A 29 13.51 -2.89 -23.51
C ASN A 29 12.04 -2.88 -23.03
N VAL A 30 11.15 -3.44 -23.86
CA VAL A 30 9.72 -3.59 -23.52
C VAL A 30 9.55 -4.34 -22.20
N GLY A 31 8.73 -3.78 -21.31
CA GLY A 31 8.47 -4.32 -19.98
C GLY A 31 9.53 -3.96 -18.94
N GLN A 32 10.54 -3.15 -19.29
CA GLN A 32 11.59 -2.72 -18.36
C GLN A 32 11.56 -1.20 -18.15
N GLY A 33 11.91 -0.76 -16.94
CA GLY A 33 12.06 0.66 -16.62
C GLY A 33 10.87 1.52 -17.06
N VAL A 34 11.14 2.59 -17.79
CA VAL A 34 10.10 3.52 -18.27
C VAL A 34 9.18 2.89 -19.33
N ASN A 35 9.63 1.85 -20.03
CA ASN A 35 8.85 1.18 -21.07
C ASN A 35 8.00 0.05 -20.47
N ALA A 36 6.96 0.43 -19.74
CA ALA A 36 6.02 -0.51 -19.10
C ALA A 36 6.64 -1.39 -17.99
N GLY A 37 7.69 -0.94 -17.31
CA GLY A 37 8.14 -1.53 -16.06
C GLY A 37 7.17 -1.29 -14.89
N ILE A 38 7.50 -1.86 -13.73
CA ILE A 38 6.73 -1.74 -12.49
C ILE A 38 7.54 -0.92 -11.50
N TRP A 39 7.01 0.25 -11.15
CA TRP A 39 7.68 1.20 -10.26
C TRP A 39 6.94 1.24 -8.93
N PRO A 40 7.55 0.80 -7.81
CA PRO A 40 6.93 0.89 -6.49
C PRO A 40 6.52 2.33 -6.13
N SER A 41 7.28 3.34 -6.59
CA SER A 41 6.94 4.75 -6.37
C SER A 41 5.66 5.22 -7.04
N ILE A 42 5.38 4.71 -8.25
CA ILE A 42 4.13 5.01 -8.95
C ILE A 42 2.99 4.14 -8.39
N ASN A 43 3.28 2.87 -8.12
CA ASN A 43 2.32 1.95 -7.55
C ASN A 43 1.84 2.37 -6.16
N GLY A 44 2.70 2.95 -5.32
CA GLY A 44 2.27 3.44 -4.02
C GLY A 44 1.23 4.55 -4.12
N THR A 45 1.44 5.51 -5.02
CA THR A 45 0.42 6.54 -5.29
C THR A 45 -0.88 5.95 -5.86
N LEU A 46 -0.78 4.88 -6.67
CA LEU A 46 -1.94 4.15 -7.16
C LEU A 46 -2.67 3.43 -6.02
N ILE A 47 -1.97 2.77 -5.10
CA ILE A 47 -2.57 2.08 -3.94
C ILE A 47 -3.34 3.07 -3.08
N TRP A 48 -2.75 4.25 -2.81
CA TRP A 48 -3.46 5.32 -2.11
C TRP A 48 -4.73 5.74 -2.87
N ALA A 49 -4.63 6.03 -4.18
CA ALA A 49 -5.81 6.39 -4.96
C ALA A 49 -6.89 5.30 -4.93
N LEU A 50 -6.49 4.02 -5.01
CA LEU A 50 -7.39 2.88 -4.93
C LEU A 50 -8.04 2.74 -3.55
N SER A 51 -7.33 3.03 -2.45
CA SER A 51 -7.91 2.97 -1.11
C SER A 51 -9.07 3.94 -0.91
N LEU A 52 -9.12 5.02 -1.70
CA LEU A 52 -10.21 6.00 -1.67
C LEU A 52 -11.45 5.57 -2.47
N VAL A 53 -11.30 4.66 -3.45
CA VAL A 53 -12.38 4.31 -4.40
C VAL A 53 -12.82 2.85 -4.33
N ASP A 54 -11.89 1.92 -4.10
CA ASP A 54 -12.13 0.49 -4.04
C ASP A 54 -11.03 -0.18 -3.17
N GLY A 55 -11.36 -0.41 -1.90
CA GLY A 55 -10.46 -1.05 -0.92
C GLY A 55 -10.03 -2.46 -1.31
N GLN A 56 -10.86 -3.20 -2.07
CA GLN A 56 -10.50 -4.53 -2.56
C GLN A 56 -9.41 -4.45 -3.61
N MET A 57 -9.51 -3.48 -4.52
CA MET A 57 -8.46 -3.17 -5.49
C MET A 57 -7.19 -2.65 -4.81
N GLY A 58 -7.31 -1.71 -3.86
CA GLY A 58 -6.16 -1.15 -3.15
C GLY A 58 -5.40 -2.22 -2.35
N TRP A 59 -6.13 -3.08 -1.64
CA TRP A 59 -5.53 -4.21 -0.92
C TRP A 59 -4.84 -5.21 -1.83
N ASP A 60 -5.44 -5.50 -2.98
CA ASP A 60 -4.82 -6.39 -3.96
C ASP A 60 -3.52 -5.81 -4.50
N GLU A 61 -3.52 -4.53 -4.89
CA GLU A 61 -2.34 -3.85 -5.40
C GLU A 61 -1.24 -3.73 -4.36
N TRP A 62 -1.59 -3.43 -3.11
CA TRP A 62 -0.65 -3.37 -2.00
C TRP A 62 0.08 -4.70 -1.83
N LYS A 63 -0.63 -5.84 -1.80
CA LYS A 63 0.00 -7.16 -1.73
C LYS A 63 1.00 -7.37 -2.86
N LYS A 64 0.61 -7.07 -4.10
CA LYS A 64 1.44 -7.23 -5.28
C LYS A 64 2.74 -6.40 -5.26
N ASN A 65 2.82 -5.37 -4.43
CA ASN A 65 4.00 -4.52 -4.24
C ASN A 65 4.81 -4.88 -2.98
N THR A 66 4.47 -5.97 -2.28
CA THR A 66 5.28 -6.47 -1.15
C THR A 66 6.40 -7.39 -1.62
N LEU A 67 7.52 -7.37 -0.91
CA LEU A 67 8.63 -8.31 -1.13
C LEU A 67 8.19 -9.77 -0.97
N ALA A 68 7.28 -10.05 -0.02
CA ALA A 68 6.73 -11.39 0.17
C ALA A 68 6.03 -11.90 -1.11
N TYR A 69 5.21 -11.06 -1.74
CA TYR A 69 4.50 -11.43 -2.96
C TYR A 69 5.42 -11.56 -4.16
N HIS A 70 6.47 -10.73 -4.24
CA HIS A 70 7.52 -10.88 -5.24
C HIS A 70 8.23 -12.22 -5.07
N ALA A 71 8.70 -12.55 -3.86
CA ALA A 71 9.38 -13.80 -3.55
C ALA A 71 8.54 -15.05 -3.87
N GLU A 72 7.22 -15.00 -3.64
CA GLU A 72 6.29 -16.07 -4.00
C GLU A 72 6.17 -16.28 -5.53
N ASN A 73 6.24 -15.20 -6.32
CA ASN A 73 6.05 -15.26 -7.77
C ASN A 73 7.35 -15.45 -8.56
N PHE A 74 8.49 -15.03 -7.99
CA PHE A 74 9.81 -15.06 -8.62
C PHE A 74 10.89 -15.57 -7.63
N PRO A 75 10.77 -16.79 -7.10
CA PRO A 75 11.66 -17.29 -6.05
C PRO A 75 13.12 -17.43 -6.49
N ASP A 76 13.37 -17.55 -7.80
CA ASP A 76 14.72 -17.67 -8.38
C ASP A 76 15.40 -16.29 -8.62
N VAL A 77 14.70 -15.18 -8.33
CA VAL A 77 15.26 -13.83 -8.40
C VAL A 77 15.68 -13.41 -7.00
N TRP A 78 16.99 -13.24 -6.79
CA TRP A 78 17.54 -13.05 -5.44
C TRP A 78 17.13 -11.73 -4.78
N TYR A 79 16.94 -10.67 -5.57
CA TYR A 79 16.37 -9.40 -5.14
C TYR A 79 14.85 -9.43 -5.25
N GLY A 80 14.18 -8.60 -4.46
CA GLY A 80 12.74 -8.65 -4.23
C GLY A 80 12.32 -9.59 -3.10
N ILE A 81 13.27 -10.23 -2.43
CA ILE A 81 13.04 -11.04 -1.21
C ILE A 81 13.31 -10.22 0.06
N TRP A 82 14.55 -9.70 0.19
CA TRP A 82 14.99 -8.96 1.37
C TRP A 82 15.07 -7.45 1.14
N SER A 83 15.33 -7.06 -0.11
CA SER A 83 15.35 -5.69 -0.59
C SER A 83 15.14 -5.70 -2.10
N GLY A 84 14.88 -4.55 -2.71
CA GLY A 84 14.45 -4.48 -4.10
C GLY A 84 14.96 -3.27 -4.87
N PRO A 85 14.96 -3.37 -6.21
CA PRO A 85 15.37 -2.32 -7.11
C PRO A 85 14.35 -1.17 -7.13
N ASP A 86 14.71 -0.08 -7.81
CA ASP A 86 13.77 1.04 -8.03
C ASP A 86 12.63 0.68 -9.00
N THR A 87 12.84 -0.33 -9.86
CA THR A 87 11.82 -0.85 -10.76
C THR A 87 12.00 -2.36 -10.96
N TYR A 88 10.87 -3.05 -11.14
CA TYR A 88 10.85 -4.43 -11.61
C TYR A 88 10.42 -4.49 -13.08
N ASN A 89 10.85 -5.54 -13.76
CA ASN A 89 10.41 -5.89 -15.09
C ASN A 89 9.01 -6.51 -15.01
N SER A 90 8.11 -6.05 -15.87
CA SER A 90 6.73 -6.52 -15.94
C SER A 90 6.58 -7.80 -16.73
N ASP A 91 5.33 -8.29 -16.80
CA ASP A 91 4.91 -9.43 -17.61
C ASP A 91 5.17 -9.26 -19.11
N LEU A 92 5.45 -8.03 -19.57
CA LEU A 92 5.81 -7.74 -20.96
C LEU A 92 7.29 -7.98 -21.29
N SER A 93 8.14 -8.10 -20.27
CA SER A 93 9.56 -8.41 -20.44
C SER A 93 9.77 -9.91 -20.64
N LYS A 94 10.84 -10.30 -21.34
CA LYS A 94 11.32 -11.70 -21.37
C LYS A 94 11.76 -12.19 -19.98
N TYR A 95 12.10 -11.26 -19.08
CA TYR A 95 12.63 -11.52 -17.75
C TYR A 95 11.77 -10.84 -16.67
N PRO A 96 10.51 -11.26 -16.49
CA PRO A 96 9.62 -10.67 -15.50
C PRO A 96 10.15 -10.89 -14.08
N GLY A 97 9.89 -9.94 -13.18
CA GLY A 97 10.36 -9.99 -11.79
C GLY A 97 11.83 -9.61 -11.59
N GLN A 98 12.62 -9.57 -12.66
CA GLN A 98 13.97 -9.01 -12.63
C GLN A 98 13.95 -7.47 -12.63
N THR A 99 15.11 -6.81 -12.70
CA THR A 99 15.25 -5.36 -12.86
C THR A 99 15.80 -5.01 -14.25
N VAL A 100 16.04 -3.74 -14.53
CA VAL A 100 16.63 -3.28 -15.80
C VAL A 100 18.03 -3.85 -15.97
N PHE A 101 18.29 -4.46 -17.12
CA PHE A 101 19.63 -4.86 -17.54
C PHE A 101 19.70 -4.94 -19.06
N ASP A 102 20.93 -4.96 -19.59
CA ASP A 102 21.16 -5.18 -21.02
C ASP A 102 21.12 -6.68 -21.35
N GLU A 103 20.10 -7.11 -22.11
CA GLU A 103 19.95 -8.50 -22.57
C GLU A 103 21.14 -8.95 -23.45
N GLY A 104 21.82 -8.01 -24.11
CA GLY A 104 23.05 -8.23 -24.88
C GLY A 104 24.18 -8.80 -24.03
N LEU A 105 24.22 -8.47 -22.73
CA LEU A 105 25.22 -9.02 -21.80
C LEU A 105 25.02 -10.51 -21.52
N ILE A 106 23.79 -11.03 -21.66
CA ILE A 106 23.48 -12.45 -21.51
C ILE A 106 23.81 -13.22 -22.80
N SER A 107 23.49 -12.65 -23.96
CA SER A 107 23.72 -13.28 -25.27
C SER A 107 25.16 -13.16 -25.77
N GLY A 108 25.95 -12.25 -25.19
CA GLY A 108 27.29 -11.91 -25.66
C GLY A 108 27.28 -10.95 -26.87
N GLU A 109 26.13 -10.40 -27.22
CA GLU A 109 25.91 -9.49 -28.35
C GLU A 109 25.80 -8.01 -27.91
N ALA A 110 26.21 -7.68 -26.68
CA ALA A 110 26.15 -6.32 -26.15
C ALA A 110 26.87 -5.33 -27.10
N GLU A 111 26.10 -4.44 -27.72
CA GLU A 111 26.65 -3.35 -28.51
C GLU A 111 27.25 -2.30 -27.56
N ILE A 112 28.48 -1.86 -27.83
CA ILE A 112 29.13 -0.79 -27.06
C ILE A 112 28.39 0.51 -27.37
N ALA A 113 27.44 0.90 -26.52
CA ALA A 113 26.78 2.20 -26.61
C ALA A 113 27.76 3.33 -26.25
N ASP A 114 27.73 4.44 -27.00
CA ASP A 114 28.62 5.59 -26.83
C ASP A 114 28.43 6.30 -25.47
N GLY A 115 29.55 6.47 -24.76
CA GLY A 115 29.88 7.55 -23.81
C GLY A 115 29.00 7.76 -22.58
N GLU A 116 27.79 8.29 -22.74
CA GLU A 116 26.89 8.68 -21.63
C GLU A 116 25.84 7.59 -21.33
N GLU A 117 25.38 6.85 -22.34
CA GLU A 117 24.41 5.75 -22.20
C GLU A 117 25.06 4.52 -21.53
N HIS A 118 26.39 4.40 -21.66
CA HIS A 118 27.22 3.35 -21.05
C HIS A 118 27.22 3.42 -19.51
N LEU A 119 27.17 4.61 -18.91
CA LEU A 119 27.26 4.78 -17.45
C LEU A 119 25.93 4.50 -16.74
N GLY A 120 24.79 4.70 -17.40
CA GLY A 120 23.46 4.47 -16.81
C GLY A 120 22.94 3.03 -16.93
N HIS A 121 23.41 2.29 -17.95
CA HIS A 121 22.90 0.96 -18.29
C HIS A 121 23.96 -0.17 -18.26
N VAL A 122 25.25 0.14 -18.44
CA VAL A 122 26.31 -0.88 -18.57
C VAL A 122 27.33 -0.85 -17.42
N GLY A 123 27.60 0.31 -16.81
CA GLY A 123 28.66 0.47 -15.81
C GLY A 123 28.31 0.06 -14.37
N THR A 124 27.03 0.05 -14.03
CA THR A 124 26.46 -0.54 -12.80
C THR A 124 25.11 -1.10 -13.19
N ALA A 125 25.08 -2.35 -13.66
CA ALA A 125 23.82 -2.97 -14.04
C ALA A 125 22.90 -2.87 -12.81
N TRP A 126 21.63 -2.50 -12.98
CA TRP A 126 20.73 -2.33 -11.84
C TRP A 126 20.59 -3.64 -11.03
N THR A 127 21.07 -4.75 -11.59
CA THR A 127 21.24 -6.09 -11.02
C THR A 127 22.46 -6.30 -10.12
N ASP A 128 23.49 -5.45 -10.19
CA ASP A 128 24.72 -5.57 -9.37
C ASP A 128 24.47 -5.07 -7.95
N PHE A 129 23.73 -3.97 -7.82
CA PHE A 129 23.32 -3.41 -6.54
C PHE A 129 21.81 -3.08 -6.48
N PRO A 130 20.93 -4.07 -6.73
CA PRO A 130 19.48 -3.90 -6.82
C PRO A 130 18.85 -3.65 -5.44
N VAL A 131 19.62 -3.49 -4.38
CA VAL A 131 19.11 -3.43 -2.99
C VAL A 131 19.24 -2.05 -2.35
N PHE A 132 19.64 -1.02 -3.10
CA PHE A 132 19.81 0.35 -2.59
C PHE A 132 18.58 1.24 -2.71
N ASN A 133 17.49 0.76 -3.33
CA ASN A 133 16.30 1.57 -3.42
C ASN A 133 15.35 1.30 -2.24
N LEU A 134 14.91 2.38 -1.58
CA LEU A 134 14.03 2.29 -0.41
C LEU A 134 12.55 2.29 -0.79
N HIS A 135 12.16 2.55 -2.04
CA HIS A 135 10.76 2.56 -2.47
C HIS A 135 10.03 1.23 -2.20
N PRO A 136 10.56 0.04 -2.56
CA PRO A 136 9.91 -1.23 -2.23
C PRO A 136 9.65 -1.45 -0.73
N HIS A 137 10.37 -0.75 0.13
CA HIS A 137 10.24 -0.83 1.60
C HIS A 137 9.30 0.24 2.15
N ALA A 138 9.50 1.48 1.71
CA ALA A 138 8.82 2.65 2.26
C ALA A 138 7.36 2.71 1.82
N TRP A 139 7.06 2.40 0.55
CA TRP A 139 5.70 2.52 0.03
C TRP A 139 4.71 1.57 0.71
N PRO A 140 4.98 0.27 0.87
CA PRO A 140 4.06 -0.61 1.59
C PRO A 140 3.76 -0.15 3.03
N LEU A 141 4.75 0.43 3.73
CA LEU A 141 4.57 0.99 5.07
C LEU A 141 3.75 2.29 5.08
N TYR A 142 3.90 3.13 4.07
CA TYR A 142 3.10 4.33 3.92
C TYR A 142 1.66 3.98 3.52
N ASP A 143 1.50 3.14 2.50
CA ASP A 143 0.21 2.83 1.88
C ASP A 143 -0.71 2.02 2.80
N VAL A 144 -0.16 1.18 3.69
CA VAL A 144 -0.99 0.48 4.68
C VAL A 144 -1.75 1.48 5.56
N THR A 145 -1.18 2.66 5.86
CA THR A 145 -1.90 3.72 6.61
C THR A 145 -3.09 4.28 5.82
N ARG A 146 -2.99 4.29 4.49
CA ARG A 146 -4.06 4.72 3.57
C ARG A 146 -5.15 3.67 3.41
N LEU A 147 -4.79 2.39 3.50
CA LEU A 147 -5.76 1.27 3.52
C LEU A 147 -6.53 1.18 4.84
N ILE A 148 -5.88 1.48 5.96
CA ILE A 148 -6.56 1.68 7.24
C ILE A 148 -7.43 2.95 7.23
N GLY A 149 -7.16 3.87 6.29
CA GLY A 149 -7.94 5.06 6.03
C GLY A 149 -7.73 6.15 7.08
N ILE A 150 -6.49 6.29 7.56
CA ILE A 150 -6.15 7.28 8.57
C ILE A 150 -6.10 8.68 7.93
N ASN A 151 -6.94 9.58 8.43
CA ASN A 151 -6.92 11.01 8.13
C ASN A 151 -6.90 11.81 9.44
N PHE A 152 -5.96 12.75 9.59
CA PHE A 152 -5.88 13.58 10.79
C PHE A 152 -6.59 14.90 10.56
N THR A 153 -7.35 15.35 11.56
CA THR A 153 -8.05 16.64 11.55
C THR A 153 -7.61 17.48 12.76
N PRO A 154 -7.93 18.78 12.81
CA PRO A 154 -7.67 19.59 14.00
C PRO A 154 -8.32 19.05 15.28
N GLU A 155 -9.44 18.34 15.17
CA GLU A 155 -10.21 17.80 16.29
C GLU A 155 -9.80 16.36 16.69
N GLY A 156 -9.02 15.67 15.86
CA GLY A 156 -8.58 14.30 16.12
C GLY A 156 -8.25 13.52 14.86
N ALA A 157 -8.97 12.43 14.61
CA ALA A 157 -8.70 11.54 13.48
C ALA A 157 -9.97 10.88 12.94
N GLU A 158 -10.01 10.72 11.63
CA GLU A 158 -11.03 9.98 10.90
C GLU A 158 -10.42 8.68 10.40
N LEU A 159 -11.17 7.61 10.51
CA LEU A 159 -10.79 6.27 10.10
C LEU A 159 -11.79 5.76 9.07
N LYS A 160 -11.28 5.36 7.91
CA LYS A 160 -12.05 4.69 6.86
C LYS A 160 -11.43 3.32 6.59
N PRO A 161 -11.76 2.29 7.37
CA PRO A 161 -11.08 1.01 7.26
C PRO A 161 -11.49 0.31 5.95
N THR A 162 -10.60 0.29 4.95
CA THR A 162 -10.90 -0.23 3.59
C THR A 162 -10.35 -1.62 3.32
N VAL A 163 -9.60 -2.20 4.26
CA VAL A 163 -9.04 -3.55 4.14
C VAL A 163 -10.19 -4.56 4.06
N PRO A 164 -10.29 -5.36 2.97
CA PRO A 164 -11.39 -6.28 2.71
C PRO A 164 -11.20 -7.62 3.46
N ARG A 165 -11.01 -7.54 4.77
CA ARG A 165 -10.84 -8.69 5.66
C ARG A 165 -11.79 -8.57 6.84
N ASP A 166 -12.33 -9.70 7.27
CA ASP A 166 -13.23 -9.76 8.43
C ASP A 166 -12.52 -9.51 9.76
N SER A 167 -11.21 -9.77 9.78
CA SER A 167 -10.35 -9.53 10.94
C SER A 167 -8.97 -9.06 10.51
N TYR A 168 -8.47 -8.03 11.18
CA TYR A 168 -7.10 -7.54 11.05
C TYR A 168 -6.76 -6.59 12.20
N LYS A 169 -5.47 -6.36 12.37
CA LYS A 169 -4.93 -5.41 13.34
C LYS A 169 -3.87 -4.54 12.71
N PHE A 170 -3.99 -3.24 12.94
CA PHE A 170 -2.98 -2.22 12.65
C PHE A 170 -2.54 -1.57 13.96
N SER A 171 -1.24 -1.40 14.12
CA SER A 171 -0.65 -0.83 15.33
C SER A 171 0.49 0.09 14.95
N SER A 172 0.44 1.32 15.47
CA SER A 172 1.54 2.28 15.44
C SER A 172 1.66 2.97 16.80
N SER A 173 2.70 3.76 17.00
CA SER A 173 2.89 4.54 18.23
C SER A 173 1.80 5.60 18.46
N LEU A 174 1.16 6.07 17.39
CA LEU A 174 0.16 7.16 17.44
C LEU A 174 -1.27 6.62 17.39
N ILE A 175 -1.55 5.63 16.56
CA ILE A 175 -2.90 5.12 16.36
C ILE A 175 -2.91 3.61 16.14
N GLY A 176 -3.93 2.95 16.69
CA GLY A 176 -4.19 1.53 16.48
C GLY A 176 -5.64 1.30 16.11
N LEU A 177 -5.85 0.28 15.29
CA LEU A 177 -7.16 -0.19 14.85
C LEU A 177 -7.15 -1.71 14.80
N GLU A 178 -8.17 -2.32 15.38
CA GLU A 178 -8.43 -3.74 15.28
C GLU A 178 -9.88 -3.95 14.84
N LYS A 179 -10.06 -4.73 13.78
CA LYS A 179 -11.37 -5.20 13.32
C LYS A 179 -11.47 -6.68 13.68
N THR A 180 -12.61 -7.07 14.22
CA THR A 180 -12.97 -8.47 14.46
C THR A 180 -14.42 -8.71 14.05
N GLN A 181 -14.89 -9.96 14.15
CA GLN A 181 -16.30 -10.28 13.96
C GLN A 181 -17.22 -9.61 15.01
N ASN A 182 -16.67 -9.25 16.18
CA ASN A 182 -17.42 -8.67 17.30
C ASN A 182 -17.42 -7.14 17.29
N GLY A 183 -16.85 -6.51 16.26
CA GLY A 183 -16.78 -5.06 16.12
C GLY A 183 -15.36 -4.54 15.97
N TYR A 184 -15.15 -3.30 16.39
CA TYR A 184 -13.91 -2.55 16.19
C TYR A 184 -13.34 -2.07 17.53
N SER A 185 -12.02 -1.98 17.62
CA SER A 185 -11.36 -1.34 18.76
C SER A 185 -10.12 -0.60 18.30
N GLY A 186 -9.65 0.32 19.14
CA GLY A 186 -8.46 1.07 18.81
C GLY A 186 -8.02 2.01 19.91
N TRP A 187 -6.96 2.75 19.59
CA TRP A 187 -6.42 3.78 20.44
C TRP A 187 -5.88 4.94 19.62
N TYR A 188 -5.91 6.15 20.20
CA TYR A 188 -5.28 7.34 19.67
C TYR A 188 -4.41 8.00 20.75
N ASN A 189 -3.13 8.17 20.45
CA ASN A 189 -2.07 8.58 21.38
C ASN A 189 -1.38 9.88 20.93
N PRO A 190 -2.12 11.00 20.83
CA PRO A 190 -1.52 12.27 20.43
C PRO A 190 -0.53 12.77 21.49
N VAL A 191 0.42 13.58 21.05
CA VAL A 191 1.45 14.17 21.94
C VAL A 191 0.82 15.13 22.96
N LYS A 192 -0.29 15.77 22.60
CA LYS A 192 -1.00 16.73 23.44
C LYS A 192 -2.12 16.04 24.22
N GLU A 193 -2.23 16.35 25.51
CA GLU A 193 -3.41 16.00 26.32
C GLU A 193 -4.58 16.88 25.90
N ASP A 194 -5.69 16.26 25.49
CA ASP A 194 -6.90 16.98 25.12
C ASP A 194 -8.10 16.03 25.05
N THR A 195 -9.27 16.61 24.79
CA THR A 195 -10.44 15.86 24.30
C THR A 195 -10.39 15.78 22.78
N TRP A 196 -10.42 14.56 22.25
CA TRP A 196 -10.32 14.29 20.82
C TRP A 196 -11.62 13.71 20.30
N LYS A 197 -11.95 14.09 19.06
CA LYS A 197 -13.03 13.52 18.27
C LYS A 197 -12.44 12.54 17.26
N LEU A 198 -12.87 11.29 17.36
CA LEU A 198 -12.59 10.26 16.36
C LEU A 198 -13.87 9.98 15.56
N SER A 199 -13.70 9.62 14.28
CA SER A 199 -14.80 9.08 13.48
C SER A 199 -14.38 7.78 12.81
N LEU A 200 -15.33 6.85 12.69
CA LEU A 200 -15.18 5.67 11.84
C LEU A 200 -16.26 5.66 10.77
N GLU A 201 -15.85 5.58 9.51
CA GLU A 201 -16.76 5.30 8.39
C GLU A 201 -17.01 3.79 8.31
N LEU A 202 -18.28 3.39 8.44
CA LEU A 202 -18.72 2.00 8.43
C LEU A 202 -19.81 1.79 7.37
N SER A 203 -19.96 0.55 6.91
CA SER A 203 -21.09 0.21 6.05
C SER A 203 -22.42 0.25 6.82
N ASN A 204 -23.54 0.49 6.14
CA ASN A 204 -24.87 0.47 6.77
C ASN A 204 -25.14 -0.83 7.55
N ARG A 205 -24.67 -1.97 7.02
CA ARG A 205 -24.79 -3.28 7.68
C ARG A 205 -23.98 -3.39 8.97
N GLU A 206 -22.85 -2.69 9.07
CA GLU A 206 -22.05 -2.64 10.29
C GLU A 206 -22.65 -1.68 11.31
N LEU A 207 -23.19 -0.54 10.86
CA LEU A 207 -23.88 0.42 11.72
C LEU A 207 -25.10 -0.20 12.43
N GLU A 208 -25.90 -1.00 11.73
CA GLU A 208 -27.07 -1.70 12.29
C GLU A 208 -26.71 -2.72 13.39
N LYS A 209 -25.48 -3.24 13.34
CA LYS A 209 -24.97 -4.22 14.31
C LYS A 209 -24.46 -3.60 15.59
N ILE A 210 -24.24 -2.27 15.64
CA ILE A 210 -23.69 -1.63 16.82
C ILE A 210 -24.62 -1.84 18.02
N ASP A 211 -24.05 -2.40 19.08
CA ASP A 211 -24.69 -2.65 20.36
C ASP A 211 -24.31 -1.55 21.35
N SER A 212 -23.01 -1.38 21.58
CA SER A 212 -22.47 -0.47 22.58
C SER A 212 -21.12 0.09 22.16
N VAL A 213 -20.78 1.25 22.73
CA VAL A 213 -19.50 1.93 22.53
C VAL A 213 -18.85 2.17 23.89
N LEU A 214 -17.58 1.80 24.02
CA LEU A 214 -16.78 2.09 25.20
C LEU A 214 -15.71 3.12 24.85
N ILE A 215 -15.62 4.17 25.66
CA ILE A 215 -14.55 5.17 25.60
C ILE A 215 -13.80 5.14 26.93
N ASN A 216 -12.48 4.90 26.86
CA ASN A 216 -11.63 4.74 28.04
C ASN A 216 -12.19 3.72 29.05
N GLY A 217 -12.74 2.61 28.53
CA GLY A 217 -13.31 1.52 29.31
C GLY A 217 -14.72 1.74 29.86
N ASN A 218 -15.32 2.91 29.64
CA ASN A 218 -16.66 3.24 30.10
C ASN A 218 -17.63 3.27 28.92
N GLU A 219 -18.81 2.70 29.09
CA GLU A 219 -19.87 2.79 28.09
C GLU A 219 -20.32 4.26 27.90
N LYS A 220 -20.48 4.68 26.64
CA LYS A 220 -20.86 6.05 26.26
C LYS A 220 -21.89 6.03 25.15
N GLU A 221 -22.74 7.04 25.15
CA GLU A 221 -23.58 7.36 24.01
C GLU A 221 -22.70 7.75 22.80
N PHE A 222 -23.19 7.44 21.60
CA PHE A 222 -22.51 7.72 20.35
C PHE A 222 -23.48 8.35 19.35
N ILE A 223 -22.92 9.07 18.39
CA ILE A 223 -23.68 9.74 17.34
C ILE A 223 -23.34 9.07 16.02
N ILE A 224 -24.36 8.74 15.24
CA ILE A 224 -24.22 8.30 13.85
C ILE A 224 -24.72 9.42 12.94
N GLU A 225 -23.89 9.88 12.01
CA GLU A 225 -24.31 10.79 10.93
C GLU A 225 -23.87 10.20 9.58
N GLY A 226 -24.85 9.90 8.72
CA GLY A 226 -24.58 9.20 7.46
C GLY A 226 -23.93 7.84 7.70
N SER A 227 -22.75 7.62 7.11
CA SER A 227 -21.94 6.40 7.27
C SER A 227 -20.95 6.46 8.45
N HIS A 228 -20.94 7.54 9.24
CA HIS A 228 -19.94 7.77 10.26
C HIS A 228 -20.50 7.59 11.66
N ILE A 229 -19.75 6.90 12.52
CA ILE A 229 -19.92 6.94 13.96
C ILE A 229 -18.86 7.86 14.58
N PHE A 230 -19.29 8.72 15.51
CA PHE A 230 -18.41 9.65 16.21
C PHE A 230 -18.16 9.23 17.66
N LEU A 231 -16.89 9.32 18.05
CA LEU A 231 -16.38 8.93 19.35
C LEU A 231 -15.63 10.12 19.95
N THR A 232 -15.98 10.55 21.16
CA THR A 232 -15.30 11.66 21.83
C THR A 232 -14.74 11.20 23.16
N GLY A 233 -13.46 11.48 23.42
CA GLY A 233 -12.86 11.15 24.70
C GLY A 233 -11.52 11.83 24.94
N GLU A 234 -11.05 11.74 26.18
CA GLU A 234 -9.80 12.34 26.61
C GLU A 234 -8.60 11.41 26.36
N SER A 235 -7.47 11.98 25.97
CA SER A 235 -6.15 11.35 26.10
C SER A 235 -5.31 12.12 27.13
N LYS A 236 -4.43 11.40 27.84
CA LYS A 236 -3.44 11.99 28.76
C LYS A 236 -2.05 11.48 28.42
N LEU A 237 -1.01 12.08 28.98
CA LEU A 237 0.36 11.63 28.80
C LEU A 237 0.48 10.17 29.25
N ASN A 238 0.99 9.32 28.36
CA ASN A 238 1.09 7.87 28.53
C ASN A 238 -0.24 7.13 28.76
N LYS A 239 -1.39 7.76 28.47
CA LYS A 239 -2.73 7.16 28.53
C LYS A 239 -3.50 7.55 27.26
N PRO A 240 -3.40 6.75 26.19
CA PRO A 240 -4.08 7.07 24.95
C PRO A 240 -5.59 7.04 25.13
N LEU A 241 -6.30 7.79 24.27
CA LEU A 241 -7.74 7.63 24.11
C LEU A 241 -7.99 6.22 23.56
N SER A 242 -8.60 5.36 24.35
CA SER A 242 -8.97 4.01 23.93
C SER A 242 -10.46 3.92 23.65
N TRP A 243 -10.83 3.14 22.65
CA TRP A 243 -12.23 3.00 22.25
C TRP A 243 -12.54 1.59 21.76
N GLN A 244 -13.80 1.19 21.91
CA GLN A 244 -14.35 -0.06 21.39
C GLN A 244 -15.77 0.17 20.88
N ILE A 245 -16.09 -0.38 19.71
CA ILE A 245 -17.44 -0.49 19.16
C ILE A 245 -17.78 -1.97 19.17
N ARG A 246 -18.79 -2.36 19.92
CA ARG A 246 -19.23 -3.76 20.03
C ARG A 246 -20.42 -4.00 19.13
N PHE A 247 -20.42 -5.14 18.46
CA PHE A 247 -21.55 -5.61 17.69
C PHE A 247 -22.44 -6.56 18.50
N LYS A 248 -23.73 -6.59 18.14
CA LYS A 248 -24.74 -7.53 18.62
C LYS A 248 -24.45 -8.97 18.18
#